data_AF-E3MWQ5-F1
#
_entry.id   AF-E3MWQ5-F1
#
_cell.length_a   1.000
_cell.length_b   1.000
_cell.length_c   1.000
_cell.angle_alpha   90.00
_cell.angle_beta   90.00
_cell.angle_gamma   90.00
#
_symmetry.space_group_name_H-M   'P 1'
#
loop_
_entity.id
_entity.type
_entity.pdbx_description
1 polymer ?
#
loop_
_entity_poly.entity_id
_entity_poly.type
_entity_poly.pdbx_seq_one_letter_code
_entity_poly.pdbx_strand_id
1 'polypeptide(L)'
;MGSQFYFFFAFLVLLFPCVKLLDSATVGQAVAVTNDCLGIGGLVFDKVKDKLLIFAGVGNLVTHLNDIYKEDAVMNGLKELESKISQLTNKMQWQFTDLKAFIVENNFFTVRFWFIGITELYFQEIAQTANTLMKYQNDVLKNPNEHSIGLFRQAVERTPPLHFAYKFISLFEQNETNPLIWAMNADPYKTEETFERWRKIIDGVLTQFLLLETFVNGMFWDKNMYGPNELRDKIYGIYGRIDWLRGNYKRTYWPGAVENIIHDVQDNGNIKGNDAKALEIKKHLMSILNDHIFYIIVYDPCESYENHAFQGNKDQYMVSFRRGGCNVVVYRSYHFLHCDGNAIDRIKDQVESCRHGVIKGRGSLEDIPGMIRDKHVSYTGFVGLIKKEHNVVIRSANSYKAEWGPGWWITAKGKFYRDPINPSWGLRDEWEENFILVAGFH
;
A
#
# COMPACT_ATOMS: atom_id res chain seq x y z
N MET A 1 -69.99 0.48 -55.10
CA MET A 1 -69.99 -0.88 -54.52
C MET A 1 -68.73 -1.55 -55.03
N GLY A 2 -67.68 -1.81 -54.26
CA GLY A 2 -67.57 -1.99 -52.82
C GLY A 2 -66.88 -3.33 -52.57
N SER A 3 -65.82 -3.32 -51.76
CA SER A 3 -65.05 -4.46 -51.24
C SER A 3 -64.09 -5.17 -52.20
N GLN A 4 -62.81 -4.75 -52.22
CA GLN A 4 -61.64 -5.65 -52.40
C GLN A 4 -60.29 -5.08 -51.87
N PHE A 5 -60.26 -3.98 -51.10
CA PHE A 5 -59.00 -3.34 -50.69
C PHE A 5 -58.68 -3.36 -49.19
N TYR A 6 -59.35 -4.19 -48.38
CA TYR A 6 -59.17 -4.21 -46.91
C TYR A 6 -58.48 -5.46 -46.34
N PHE A 7 -57.80 -6.27 -47.15
CA PHE A 7 -57.14 -7.49 -46.66
C PHE A 7 -55.61 -7.45 -46.57
N PHE A 8 -54.95 -6.35 -46.96
CA PHE A 8 -53.48 -6.24 -46.88
C PHE A 8 -52.94 -5.44 -45.68
N PHE A 9 -53.79 -4.77 -44.90
CA PHE A 9 -53.36 -3.96 -43.76
C PHE A 9 -53.39 -4.69 -42.40
N ALA A 10 -53.96 -5.89 -42.34
CA ALA A 10 -54.13 -6.63 -41.08
C ALA A 10 -52.98 -7.61 -40.75
N PHE A 11 -51.99 -7.78 -41.63
CA PHE A 11 -50.89 -8.75 -41.41
C PHE A 11 -49.54 -8.14 -41.05
N LEU A 12 -49.38 -6.80 -41.08
CA LEU A 12 -48.12 -6.14 -40.73
C LEU A 12 -47.99 -5.76 -39.24
N VAL A 13 -49.07 -5.90 -38.45
CA VAL A 13 -49.11 -5.47 -37.03
C VAL A 13 -48.79 -6.62 -36.06
N LEU A 14 -48.59 -7.85 -36.55
CA LEU A 14 -48.35 -9.03 -35.70
C LEU A 14 -46.90 -9.56 -35.71
N LEU A 15 -45.94 -8.81 -36.27
CA LEU A 15 -44.51 -9.18 -36.25
C LEU A 15 -43.62 -8.31 -35.33
N PHE A 16 -44.21 -7.43 -34.51
CA PHE A 16 -43.44 -6.71 -33.47
C PHE A 16 -44.04 -6.83 -32.06
N PRO A 17 -43.91 -7.98 -31.38
CA PRO A 17 -44.05 -8.04 -29.93
C PRO A 17 -42.75 -8.35 -29.17
N CYS A 18 -41.56 -7.98 -29.68
CA CYS A 18 -40.29 -8.31 -28.99
C CYS A 18 -39.23 -7.20 -28.83
N VAL A 19 -39.55 -5.92 -29.12
CA VAL A 19 -38.59 -4.80 -28.95
C VAL A 19 -38.87 -3.94 -27.71
N LYS A 20 -39.99 -4.15 -27.00
CA LYS A 20 -40.46 -3.27 -25.91
C LYS A 20 -39.84 -3.50 -24.51
N LEU A 21 -38.69 -4.16 -24.41
CA LEU A 21 -38.03 -4.46 -23.11
C LEU A 21 -36.50 -4.29 -23.12
N LEU A 22 -35.89 -4.03 -24.27
CA LEU A 22 -34.46 -3.70 -24.32
C LEU A 22 -34.31 -2.22 -23.99
N ASP A 23 -33.37 -1.89 -23.09
CA ASP A 23 -32.61 -0.62 -23.01
C ASP A 23 -32.61 0.14 -21.67
N SER A 24 -33.71 0.19 -20.90
CA SER A 24 -33.68 0.89 -19.59
C SER A 24 -32.96 0.09 -18.48
N ALA A 25 -33.14 -1.23 -18.47
CA ALA A 25 -32.53 -2.11 -17.48
C ALA A 25 -31.00 -2.14 -17.59
N THR A 26 -30.46 -2.16 -18.81
CA THR A 26 -29.01 -2.11 -19.08
C THR A 26 -28.40 -0.81 -18.59
N VAL A 27 -29.06 0.32 -18.86
CA VAL A 27 -28.62 1.64 -18.39
C VAL A 27 -28.70 1.73 -16.87
N GLY A 28 -29.79 1.24 -16.26
CA GLY A 28 -29.94 1.19 -14.80
C GLY A 28 -28.86 0.34 -14.11
N GLN A 29 -28.47 -0.79 -14.71
CA GLN A 29 -27.37 -1.60 -14.22
C GLN A 29 -26.02 -0.87 -14.35
N ALA A 30 -25.75 -0.22 -15.48
CA ALA A 30 -24.54 0.59 -15.65
C ALA A 30 -24.45 1.69 -14.59
N VAL A 31 -25.57 2.38 -14.35
CA VAL A 31 -25.73 3.40 -13.30
C VAL A 31 -25.41 2.84 -11.91
N ALA A 32 -25.87 1.62 -11.59
CA ALA A 32 -25.58 0.96 -10.31
C ALA A 32 -24.08 0.65 -10.16
N VAL A 33 -23.45 0.09 -11.19
CA VAL A 33 -22.00 -0.22 -11.17
C VAL A 33 -21.15 1.03 -11.00
N THR A 34 -21.48 2.09 -11.74
CA THR A 34 -20.79 3.38 -11.64
C THR A 34 -20.99 3.99 -10.24
N ASN A 35 -22.16 3.80 -9.63
CA ASN A 35 -22.44 4.25 -8.27
C ASN A 35 -21.62 3.50 -7.21
N ASP A 36 -21.48 2.18 -7.36
CA ASP A 36 -20.62 1.37 -6.47
C ASP A 36 -19.16 1.88 -6.51
N CYS A 37 -18.66 2.21 -7.71
CA CYS A 37 -17.32 2.79 -7.87
C CYS A 37 -17.21 4.19 -7.22
N LEU A 38 -18.25 5.02 -7.36
CA LEU A 38 -18.31 6.34 -6.71
C LEU A 38 -18.24 6.25 -5.19
N GLY A 39 -18.90 5.25 -4.60
CA GLY A 39 -18.89 4.99 -3.15
C GLY A 39 -17.50 4.63 -2.63
N ILE A 40 -16.68 3.94 -3.42
CA ILE A 40 -15.29 3.57 -3.08
C ILE A 40 -14.30 4.72 -3.38
N GLY A 41 -14.75 5.73 -4.13
CA GLY A 41 -13.98 6.93 -4.44
C GLY A 41 -13.08 6.80 -5.67
N GLY A 42 -13.39 5.90 -6.60
CA GLY A 42 -12.66 5.74 -7.86
C GLY A 42 -13.14 4.53 -8.65
N LEU A 43 -12.68 4.41 -9.89
CA LEU A 43 -12.87 3.20 -10.68
C LEU A 43 -12.00 2.06 -10.13
N VAL A 44 -12.60 0.88 -9.97
CA VAL A 44 -11.96 -0.30 -9.38
C VAL A 44 -12.24 -1.51 -10.27
N PHE A 45 -11.18 -2.16 -10.75
CA PHE A 45 -11.27 -3.26 -11.70
C PHE A 45 -12.18 -4.39 -11.21
N ASP A 46 -12.05 -4.79 -9.95
CA ASP A 46 -12.84 -5.87 -9.36
C ASP A 46 -14.35 -5.61 -9.35
N LYS A 47 -14.77 -4.34 -9.44
CA LYS A 47 -16.19 -3.98 -9.53
C LYS A 47 -16.72 -3.99 -10.97
N VAL A 48 -15.82 -3.90 -11.94
CA VAL A 48 -16.14 -3.65 -13.36
C VAL A 48 -15.91 -4.88 -14.24
N LYS A 49 -14.88 -5.69 -13.96
CA LYS A 49 -14.36 -6.75 -14.84
C LYS A 49 -15.38 -7.81 -15.30
N ASP A 50 -16.36 -8.13 -14.45
CA ASP A 50 -17.39 -9.14 -14.73
C ASP A 50 -18.67 -8.51 -15.32
N LYS A 51 -18.70 -7.17 -15.42
CA LYS A 51 -19.86 -6.37 -15.83
C LYS A 51 -19.65 -5.62 -17.14
N LEU A 52 -18.58 -5.94 -17.87
CA LEU A 52 -18.19 -5.25 -19.11
C LEU A 52 -19.30 -5.28 -20.18
N LEU A 53 -20.00 -6.41 -20.33
CA LEU A 53 -21.10 -6.53 -21.30
C LEU A 53 -22.21 -5.49 -21.11
N ILE A 54 -22.40 -5.00 -19.89
CA ILE A 54 -23.38 -3.96 -19.58
C ILE A 54 -22.97 -2.66 -20.27
N PHE A 55 -21.71 -2.26 -20.17
CA PHE A 55 -21.18 -1.04 -20.79
C PHE A 55 -21.10 -1.13 -22.32
N ALA A 56 -20.75 -2.31 -22.85
CA ALA A 56 -20.84 -2.57 -24.29
C ALA A 56 -22.31 -2.53 -24.77
N GLY A 57 -23.24 -2.97 -23.92
CA GLY A 57 -24.69 -2.82 -24.08
C GLY A 57 -25.11 -1.37 -24.25
N VAL A 58 -24.69 -0.50 -23.32
CA VAL A 58 -24.99 0.95 -23.38
C VAL A 58 -24.38 1.60 -24.63
N GLY A 59 -23.16 1.24 -25.02
CA GLY A 59 -22.55 1.76 -26.24
C GLY A 59 -23.37 1.45 -27.49
N ASN A 60 -23.78 0.20 -27.67
CA ASN A 60 -24.61 -0.22 -28.80
C ASN A 60 -26.00 0.45 -28.79
N LEU A 61 -26.60 0.58 -27.60
CA LEU A 61 -27.87 1.28 -27.47
C LEU A 61 -27.76 2.71 -28.02
N VAL A 62 -26.76 3.46 -27.56
CA VAL A 62 -26.55 4.86 -27.93
C VAL A 62 -26.44 5.06 -29.45
N THR A 63 -25.84 4.13 -30.19
CA THR A 63 -25.72 4.23 -31.65
C THR A 63 -27.04 4.00 -32.39
N HIS A 64 -28.01 3.32 -31.77
CA HIS A 64 -29.32 3.03 -32.36
C HIS A 64 -30.45 3.91 -31.81
N LEU A 65 -30.18 4.83 -30.88
CA LEU A 65 -31.18 5.72 -30.27
C LEU A 65 -31.85 6.71 -31.25
N ASN A 66 -31.26 6.96 -32.41
CA ASN A 66 -31.90 7.76 -33.46
C ASN A 66 -32.90 6.94 -34.30
N ASP A 67 -32.73 5.63 -34.34
CA ASP A 67 -33.59 4.69 -35.07
C ASP A 67 -34.73 4.15 -34.19
N ILE A 68 -34.63 4.32 -32.88
CA ILE A 68 -35.57 3.83 -31.86
C ILE A 68 -36.35 5.00 -31.25
N TYR A 69 -37.63 4.79 -30.91
CA TYR A 69 -38.42 5.79 -30.18
C TYR A 69 -37.75 6.10 -28.83
N LYS A 70 -37.41 7.37 -28.60
CA LYS A 70 -36.71 7.81 -27.37
C LYS A 70 -37.66 7.76 -26.18
N GLU A 71 -37.60 6.68 -25.40
CA GLU A 71 -38.27 6.65 -24.11
C GLU A 71 -37.59 7.58 -23.11
N ASP A 72 -38.39 8.40 -22.42
CA ASP A 72 -37.89 9.34 -21.40
C ASP A 72 -37.09 8.64 -20.31
N ALA A 73 -37.46 7.40 -19.95
CA ALA A 73 -36.76 6.60 -18.95
C ALA A 73 -35.32 6.26 -19.35
N VAL A 74 -35.10 5.89 -20.62
CA VAL A 74 -33.76 5.59 -21.15
C VAL A 74 -32.92 6.86 -21.21
N MET A 75 -33.49 7.97 -21.70
CA MET A 75 -32.79 9.25 -21.77
C MET A 75 -32.42 9.80 -20.37
N ASN A 76 -33.31 9.64 -19.39
CA ASN A 76 -33.03 10.02 -18.00
C ASN A 76 -31.93 9.14 -17.38
N GLY A 77 -31.96 7.83 -17.62
CA GLY A 77 -30.92 6.92 -17.17
C GLY A 77 -29.54 7.24 -17.78
N LEU A 78 -29.48 7.61 -19.06
CA LEU A 78 -28.23 8.00 -19.72
C LEU A 78 -27.67 9.32 -19.16
N LYS A 79 -28.52 10.29 -18.86
CA LYS A 79 -28.12 11.52 -18.15
C LYS A 79 -27.62 11.23 -16.73
N GLU A 80 -28.26 10.31 -16.02
CA GLU A 80 -27.77 9.89 -14.70
C GLU A 80 -26.41 9.20 -14.82
N LEU A 81 -26.24 8.30 -15.80
CA LEU A 81 -24.97 7.62 -16.05
C LEU A 81 -23.87 8.62 -16.39
N GLU A 82 -24.15 9.57 -17.28
CA GLU A 82 -23.24 10.67 -17.62
C GLU A 82 -22.83 11.44 -16.36
N SER A 83 -23.78 11.87 -15.54
CA SER A 83 -23.49 12.60 -14.31
C SER A 83 -22.56 11.82 -13.39
N LYS A 84 -22.78 10.51 -13.25
CA LYS A 84 -21.94 9.63 -12.42
C LYS A 84 -20.54 9.41 -13.00
N ILE A 85 -20.42 9.23 -14.32
CA ILE A 85 -19.13 9.11 -15.00
C ILE A 85 -18.35 10.45 -14.92
N SER A 86 -19.03 11.58 -15.08
CA SER A 86 -18.46 12.92 -14.87
C SER A 86 -17.91 13.09 -13.45
N GLN A 87 -18.65 12.64 -12.43
CA GLN A 87 -18.16 12.66 -11.04
C GLN A 87 -16.92 11.78 -10.83
N LEU A 88 -16.89 10.57 -11.41
CA LEU A 88 -15.72 9.70 -11.36
C LEU A 88 -14.51 10.35 -12.03
N THR A 89 -14.71 10.91 -13.23
CA THR A 89 -13.68 11.62 -14.00
C THR A 89 -13.04 12.72 -13.16
N ASN A 90 -13.86 13.53 -12.48
CA ASN A 90 -13.36 14.58 -11.58
C ASN A 90 -12.57 14.00 -10.39
N LYS A 91 -13.05 12.95 -9.73
CA LYS A 91 -12.32 12.30 -8.62
C LYS A 91 -10.96 11.75 -9.05
N MET A 92 -10.90 11.16 -10.25
CA MET A 92 -9.65 10.61 -10.79
C MET A 92 -8.70 11.73 -11.22
N GLN A 93 -9.21 12.83 -11.78
CA GLN A 93 -8.40 14.02 -12.05
C GLN A 93 -7.73 14.55 -10.78
N TRP A 94 -8.44 14.54 -9.65
CA TRP A 94 -7.84 14.89 -8.35
C TRP A 94 -6.74 13.92 -7.93
N GLN A 95 -6.94 12.60 -8.08
CA GLN A 95 -5.90 11.60 -7.80
C GLN A 95 -4.65 11.82 -8.67
N PHE A 96 -4.82 12.26 -9.92
CA PHE A 96 -3.70 12.61 -10.80
C PHE A 96 -2.99 13.89 -10.38
N THR A 97 -3.71 14.94 -10.01
CA THR A 97 -3.12 16.20 -9.52
C THR A 97 -2.32 15.96 -8.24
N ASP A 98 -2.91 15.18 -7.34
CA ASP A 98 -2.31 14.78 -6.07
C ASP A 98 -1.02 13.94 -6.29
N LEU A 99 -1.02 13.05 -7.29
CA LEU A 99 0.17 12.33 -7.74
C LEU A 99 1.28 13.26 -8.26
N LYS A 100 0.93 14.30 -9.04
CA LYS A 100 1.92 15.30 -9.48
C LYS A 100 2.54 16.02 -8.30
N ALA A 101 1.72 16.44 -7.33
CA ALA A 101 2.21 17.09 -6.12
C ALA A 101 3.19 16.18 -5.35
N PHE A 102 2.87 14.90 -5.17
CA PHE A 102 3.76 13.95 -4.50
C PHE A 102 5.11 13.79 -5.21
N ILE A 103 5.12 13.75 -6.55
CA ILE A 103 6.36 13.69 -7.35
C ILE A 103 7.19 14.97 -7.16
N VAL A 104 6.54 16.13 -7.07
CA VAL A 104 7.23 17.42 -6.88
C VAL A 104 7.76 17.57 -5.45
N GLU A 105 6.97 17.22 -4.44
CA GLU A 105 7.27 17.43 -3.01
C GLU A 105 8.41 16.55 -2.51
N ASN A 106 8.52 15.31 -2.98
CA ASN A 106 9.58 14.40 -2.54
C ASN A 106 10.93 14.65 -3.21
N ASN A 107 11.14 15.82 -3.84
CA ASN A 107 12.38 16.26 -4.49
C ASN A 107 13.12 15.07 -5.13
N PHE A 108 12.60 14.54 -6.25
CA PHE A 108 13.24 13.51 -7.09
C PHE A 108 14.59 14.01 -7.69
N PHE A 109 15.53 14.38 -6.83
CA PHE A 109 16.78 15.05 -7.13
C PHE A 109 17.90 14.26 -6.47
N THR A 110 18.44 13.31 -7.22
CA THR A 110 19.82 13.42 -7.71
C THR A 110 20.09 12.28 -8.71
N VAL A 111 20.69 12.62 -9.86
CA VAL A 111 21.25 11.75 -10.93
C VAL A 111 20.30 11.13 -11.98
N ARG A 112 18.98 11.09 -11.83
CA ARG A 112 18.07 10.43 -12.80
C ARG A 112 17.23 11.40 -13.69
N PHE A 113 17.74 12.61 -13.87
CA PHE A 113 17.03 13.79 -14.42
C PHE A 113 16.47 13.64 -15.85
N TRP A 114 17.10 12.82 -16.71
CA TRP A 114 16.65 12.68 -18.09
C TRP A 114 15.54 11.62 -18.28
N PHE A 115 15.55 10.55 -17.49
CA PHE A 115 14.57 9.45 -17.62
C PHE A 115 13.24 9.75 -16.91
N ILE A 116 13.28 10.52 -15.82
CA ILE A 116 12.10 10.90 -15.03
C ILE A 116 11.21 11.86 -15.81
N GLY A 117 11.78 12.89 -16.45
CA GLY A 117 11.01 13.85 -17.24
C GLY A 117 10.27 13.19 -18.41
N ILE A 118 10.88 12.20 -19.06
CA ILE A 118 10.23 11.44 -20.13
C ILE A 118 9.05 10.64 -19.57
N THR A 119 9.22 9.86 -18.52
CA THR A 119 8.13 9.00 -18.04
C THR A 119 6.99 9.80 -17.39
N GLU A 120 7.30 10.94 -16.74
CA GLU A 120 6.28 11.87 -16.26
C GLU A 120 5.44 12.42 -17.42
N LEU A 121 6.09 12.88 -18.49
CA LEU A 121 5.39 13.35 -19.70
C LEU A 121 4.50 12.24 -20.30
N TYR A 122 4.98 11.00 -20.34
CA TYR A 122 4.22 9.87 -20.86
C TYR A 122 3.00 9.56 -19.99
N PHE A 123 3.17 9.55 -18.66
CA PHE A 123 2.06 9.33 -17.73
C PHE A 123 1.01 10.46 -17.83
N GLN A 124 1.47 11.71 -17.99
CA GLN A 124 0.58 12.85 -18.21
C GLN A 124 -0.20 12.74 -19.52
N GLU A 125 0.45 12.33 -20.62
CA GLU A 125 -0.20 12.10 -21.91
C GLU A 125 -1.30 11.04 -21.80
N ILE A 126 -1.00 9.93 -21.13
CA ILE A 126 -1.95 8.82 -20.90
C ILE A 126 -3.16 9.31 -20.09
N ALA A 127 -2.93 10.02 -18.98
CA ALA A 127 -3.99 10.56 -18.14
C ALA A 127 -4.87 11.58 -18.87
N GLN A 128 -4.26 12.50 -19.61
CA GLN A 128 -4.99 13.50 -20.41
C GLN A 128 -5.82 12.85 -21.51
N THR A 129 -5.29 11.80 -22.15
CA THR A 129 -6.00 11.03 -23.17
C THR A 129 -7.23 10.35 -22.58
N ALA A 130 -7.08 9.62 -21.46
CA ALA A 130 -8.22 8.98 -20.77
C ALA A 130 -9.32 9.99 -20.42
N ASN A 131 -8.94 11.13 -19.82
CA ASN A 131 -9.88 12.19 -19.47
C ASN A 131 -10.59 12.80 -20.69
N THR A 132 -9.85 13.00 -21.79
CA THR A 132 -10.42 13.57 -23.02
C THR A 132 -11.44 12.60 -23.63
N LEU A 133 -11.11 11.32 -23.70
CA LEU A 133 -12.02 10.29 -24.21
C LEU A 133 -13.26 10.13 -23.33
N MET A 134 -13.12 10.18 -22.00
CA MET A 134 -14.25 10.15 -21.07
C MET A 134 -15.18 11.36 -21.23
N LYS A 135 -14.64 12.56 -21.52
CA LYS A 135 -15.47 13.74 -21.83
C LYS A 135 -16.29 13.54 -23.10
N TYR A 136 -15.68 13.05 -24.16
CA TYR A 136 -16.42 12.73 -25.39
C TYR A 136 -17.46 11.61 -25.18
N GLN A 137 -17.14 10.58 -24.38
CA GLN A 137 -18.12 9.57 -23.97
C GLN A 137 -19.30 10.20 -23.23
N ASN A 138 -19.04 11.12 -22.30
CA ASN A 138 -20.09 11.82 -21.56
C ASN A 138 -20.94 12.70 -22.48
N ASP A 139 -20.34 13.39 -23.45
CA ASP A 139 -21.08 14.19 -24.43
C ASP A 139 -22.02 13.30 -25.27
N VAL A 140 -21.56 12.10 -25.63
CA VAL A 140 -22.36 11.08 -26.32
C VAL A 140 -23.51 10.58 -25.45
N LEU A 141 -23.27 10.30 -24.16
CA LEU A 141 -24.34 9.87 -23.22
C LEU A 141 -25.37 10.97 -22.97
N LYS A 142 -24.92 12.24 -22.87
CA LYS A 142 -25.79 13.40 -22.64
C LYS A 142 -26.67 13.72 -23.83
N ASN A 143 -26.07 13.70 -25.02
CA ASN A 143 -26.71 14.10 -26.27
C ASN A 143 -26.37 13.07 -27.37
N PRO A 144 -27.01 11.89 -27.37
CA PRO A 144 -26.78 10.86 -28.37
C PRO A 144 -27.32 11.33 -29.73
N ASN A 145 -26.43 11.88 -30.57
CA ASN A 145 -26.74 12.34 -31.92
C ASN A 145 -25.56 12.05 -32.84
N GLU A 146 -25.77 12.13 -34.16
CA GLU A 146 -24.74 11.80 -35.15
C GLU A 146 -23.46 12.64 -34.96
N HIS A 147 -23.61 13.89 -34.52
CA HIS A 147 -22.48 14.80 -34.33
C HIS A 147 -21.61 14.39 -33.12
N SER A 148 -22.21 14.13 -31.95
CA SER A 148 -21.47 13.70 -30.76
C SER A 148 -20.82 12.33 -30.96
N ILE A 149 -21.54 11.40 -31.59
CA ILE A 149 -21.03 10.08 -31.95
C ILE A 149 -19.85 10.20 -32.94
N GLY A 150 -19.97 11.07 -33.94
CA GLY A 150 -18.92 11.33 -34.93
C GLY A 150 -17.67 11.94 -34.30
N LEU A 151 -17.81 12.92 -33.41
CA LEU A 151 -16.68 13.52 -32.68
C LEU A 151 -15.99 12.49 -31.78
N PHE A 152 -16.75 11.67 -31.06
CA PHE A 152 -16.19 10.62 -30.22
C PHE A 152 -15.45 9.56 -31.05
N ARG A 153 -16.01 9.13 -32.18
CA ARG A 153 -15.35 8.22 -33.12
C ARG A 153 -14.02 8.79 -33.59
N GLN A 154 -13.97 10.05 -34.03
CA GLN A 154 -12.73 10.69 -34.46
C GLN A 154 -11.69 10.76 -33.34
N ALA A 155 -12.11 11.04 -32.10
CA ALA A 155 -11.22 11.07 -30.95
C ALA A 155 -10.63 9.67 -30.67
N VAL A 156 -11.47 8.63 -30.70
CA VAL A 156 -11.06 7.25 -30.47
C VAL A 156 -10.15 6.72 -31.59
N GLU A 157 -10.42 7.06 -32.84
CA GLU A 157 -9.56 6.66 -33.97
C GLU A 157 -8.17 7.30 -33.89
N ARG A 158 -8.07 8.54 -33.41
CA ARG A 158 -6.80 9.24 -33.18
C ARG A 158 -6.06 8.71 -31.96
N THR A 159 -6.79 8.42 -30.90
CA THR A 159 -6.22 7.93 -29.64
C THR A 159 -6.99 6.70 -29.15
N PRO A 160 -6.70 5.50 -29.68
CA PRO A 160 -7.44 4.29 -29.31
C PRO A 160 -7.24 3.94 -27.82
N PRO A 161 -8.31 3.72 -27.03
CA PRO A 161 -8.20 3.38 -25.61
C PRO A 161 -7.28 2.18 -25.37
N LEU A 162 -7.43 1.10 -26.14
CA LEU A 162 -6.58 -0.09 -26.05
C LEU A 162 -5.09 0.21 -26.22
N HIS A 163 -4.71 1.05 -27.19
CA HIS A 163 -3.32 1.41 -27.45
C HIS A 163 -2.69 2.16 -26.28
N PHE A 164 -3.42 3.11 -25.70
CA PHE A 164 -2.95 3.88 -24.55
C PHE A 164 -2.92 3.04 -23.27
N ALA A 165 -3.84 2.10 -23.12
CA ALA A 165 -3.79 1.11 -22.06
C ALA A 165 -2.52 0.25 -22.16
N TYR A 166 -2.14 -0.17 -23.37
CA TYR A 166 -0.92 -0.97 -23.58
C TYR A 166 0.35 -0.16 -23.35
N LYS A 167 0.38 1.08 -23.82
CA LYS A 167 1.45 2.02 -23.47
C LYS A 167 1.57 2.14 -21.95
N PHE A 168 0.45 2.30 -21.24
CA PHE A 168 0.47 2.40 -19.79
C PHE A 168 0.99 1.13 -19.12
N ILE A 169 0.51 -0.04 -19.55
CA ILE A 169 0.95 -1.36 -19.08
C ILE A 169 2.46 -1.55 -19.30
N SER A 170 2.98 -1.13 -20.45
CA SER A 170 4.41 -1.26 -20.77
C SER A 170 5.33 -0.52 -19.77
N LEU A 171 4.83 0.56 -19.13
CA LEU A 171 5.58 1.25 -18.09
C LEU A 171 5.85 0.37 -16.86
N PHE A 172 4.99 -0.63 -16.61
CA PHE A 172 5.11 -1.53 -15.46
C PHE A 172 5.93 -2.80 -15.74
N GLU A 173 6.17 -3.11 -17.01
CA GLU A 173 6.94 -4.28 -17.43
C GLU A 173 8.42 -4.15 -17.06
N GLN A 174 8.97 -2.93 -17.15
CA GLN A 174 10.36 -2.64 -16.77
C GLN A 174 10.43 -1.96 -15.41
N ASN A 175 11.42 -2.32 -14.59
CA ASN A 175 11.60 -1.70 -13.26
C ASN A 175 11.96 -0.22 -13.37
N GLU A 176 12.67 0.12 -14.44
CA GLU A 176 13.22 1.43 -14.70
C GLU A 176 12.14 2.45 -15.04
N THR A 177 10.97 2.03 -15.53
CA THR A 177 9.85 2.89 -15.91
C THR A 177 8.64 2.77 -14.98
N ASN A 178 8.69 1.83 -14.02
CA ASN A 178 7.56 1.52 -13.17
C ASN A 178 7.34 2.63 -12.12
N PRO A 179 6.23 3.37 -12.21
CA PRO A 179 6.00 4.53 -11.35
C PRO A 179 5.76 4.16 -9.89
N LEU A 180 5.25 2.95 -9.59
CA LEU A 180 5.14 2.46 -8.22
C LEU A 180 6.52 2.24 -7.60
N ILE A 181 7.45 1.63 -8.35
CA ILE A 181 8.83 1.42 -7.88
C ILE A 181 9.49 2.75 -7.58
N TRP A 182 9.26 3.75 -8.43
CA TRP A 182 9.82 5.08 -8.25
C TRP A 182 9.32 5.76 -7.00
N ALA A 183 8.00 5.73 -6.79
CA ALA A 183 7.38 6.30 -5.61
C ALA A 183 7.87 5.62 -4.33
N MET A 184 7.92 4.28 -4.34
CA MET A 184 8.48 3.54 -3.23
C MET A 184 9.96 3.83 -3.03
N ASN A 185 10.75 4.11 -4.06
CA ASN A 185 12.15 4.48 -3.92
C ASN A 185 12.34 5.90 -3.36
N ALA A 186 11.46 6.84 -3.74
CA ALA A 186 11.46 8.21 -3.25
C ALA A 186 10.99 8.33 -1.80
N ASP A 187 10.03 7.50 -1.37
CA ASP A 187 9.63 7.40 0.02
C ASP A 187 10.79 6.80 0.85
N PRO A 188 11.44 7.57 1.75
CA PRO A 188 12.57 7.08 2.53
C PRO A 188 12.17 5.98 3.53
N TYR A 189 10.89 5.92 3.89
CA TYR A 189 10.35 5.01 4.91
C TYR A 189 9.63 3.79 4.32
N LYS A 190 9.40 3.75 2.99
CA LYS A 190 8.75 2.63 2.30
C LYS A 190 7.36 2.33 2.89
N THR A 191 6.53 3.37 3.02
CA THR A 191 5.23 3.29 3.69
C THR A 191 4.20 2.47 2.92
N GLU A 192 3.30 1.82 3.67
CA GLU A 192 2.13 1.15 3.10
C GLU A 192 1.18 2.16 2.44
N GLU A 193 1.08 3.37 2.99
CA GLU A 193 0.28 4.45 2.42
C GLU A 193 0.73 4.81 1.00
N THR A 194 2.05 4.99 0.78
CA THR A 194 2.58 5.29 -0.55
C THR A 194 2.31 4.13 -1.51
N PHE A 195 2.51 2.89 -1.07
CA PHE A 195 2.23 1.72 -1.90
C PHE A 195 0.75 1.65 -2.32
N GLU A 196 -0.19 1.76 -1.37
CA GLU A 196 -1.64 1.67 -1.63
C GLU A 196 -2.15 2.82 -2.48
N ARG A 197 -1.64 4.03 -2.23
CA ARG A 197 -1.99 5.20 -3.03
C ARG A 197 -1.65 4.97 -4.50
N TRP A 198 -0.44 4.50 -4.79
CA TRP A 198 -0.03 4.19 -6.16
C TRP A 198 -0.78 3.02 -6.77
N ARG A 199 -0.99 1.93 -6.01
CA ARG A 199 -1.84 0.81 -6.46
C ARG A 199 -3.23 1.26 -6.86
N LYS A 200 -3.88 2.12 -6.06
CA LYS A 200 -5.23 2.64 -6.33
C LYS A 200 -5.27 3.50 -7.59
N ILE A 201 -4.25 4.31 -7.82
CA ILE A 201 -4.15 5.13 -9.04
C ILE A 201 -4.03 4.23 -10.28
N ILE A 202 -3.12 3.26 -10.24
CA ILE A 202 -2.90 2.33 -11.35
C ILE A 202 -4.18 1.57 -11.70
N ASP A 203 -4.88 1.06 -10.68
CA ASP A 203 -6.19 0.42 -10.83
C ASP A 203 -7.21 1.36 -11.49
N GLY A 204 -7.32 2.59 -11.00
CA GLY A 204 -8.20 3.61 -11.55
C GLY A 204 -7.96 3.89 -13.03
N VAL A 205 -6.70 4.09 -13.44
CA VAL A 205 -6.34 4.39 -14.84
C VAL A 205 -6.61 3.20 -15.76
N LEU A 206 -6.20 2.00 -15.36
CA LEU A 206 -6.42 0.79 -16.17
C LEU A 206 -7.91 0.49 -16.33
N THR A 207 -8.68 0.66 -15.25
CA THR A 207 -10.13 0.46 -15.27
C THR A 207 -10.84 1.51 -16.13
N GLN A 208 -10.36 2.76 -16.18
CA GLN A 208 -10.87 3.78 -17.12
C GLN A 208 -10.71 3.32 -18.56
N PHE A 209 -9.50 2.91 -18.95
CA PHE A 209 -9.27 2.45 -20.31
C PHE A 209 -10.08 1.20 -20.65
N LEU A 210 -10.24 0.29 -19.69
CA LEU A 210 -11.09 -0.88 -19.86
C LEU A 210 -12.56 -0.51 -20.11
N LEU A 211 -13.10 0.45 -19.35
CA LEU A 211 -14.46 0.95 -19.55
C LEU A 211 -14.61 1.65 -20.90
N LEU A 212 -13.68 2.52 -21.26
CA LEU A 212 -13.66 3.21 -22.55
C LEU A 212 -13.62 2.22 -23.70
N GLU A 213 -12.68 1.29 -23.68
CA GLU A 213 -12.53 0.26 -24.70
C GLU A 213 -13.79 -0.59 -24.84
N THR A 214 -14.41 -0.96 -23.70
CA THR A 214 -15.65 -1.73 -23.68
C THR A 214 -16.83 -0.94 -24.25
N PHE A 215 -16.95 0.33 -23.91
CA PHE A 215 -18.01 1.20 -24.41
C PHE A 215 -17.90 1.40 -25.93
N VAL A 216 -16.68 1.68 -26.41
CA VAL A 216 -16.39 1.83 -27.83
C VAL A 216 -16.63 0.51 -28.59
N ASN A 217 -16.25 -0.63 -28.02
CA ASN A 217 -16.55 -1.95 -28.59
C ASN A 217 -18.04 -2.19 -28.77
N GLY A 218 -18.85 -1.73 -27.81
CA GLY A 218 -20.29 -1.69 -27.92
C GLY A 218 -20.79 -0.83 -29.08
N MET A 219 -20.24 0.38 -29.23
CA MET A 219 -20.68 1.35 -30.24
C MET A 219 -20.27 0.96 -31.67
N PHE A 220 -19.04 0.50 -31.88
CA PHE A 220 -18.43 0.48 -33.22
C PHE A 220 -17.94 -0.90 -33.67
N TRP A 221 -17.91 -1.90 -32.79
CA TRP A 221 -17.31 -3.21 -33.08
C TRP A 221 -18.22 -4.38 -32.68
N ASP A 222 -19.53 -4.18 -32.76
CA ASP A 222 -20.58 -5.20 -32.60
C ASP A 222 -20.46 -6.07 -31.34
N LYS A 223 -19.88 -5.53 -30.26
CA LYS A 223 -19.68 -6.27 -29.00
C LYS A 223 -18.85 -7.56 -29.18
N ASN A 224 -17.88 -7.58 -30.10
CA ASN A 224 -17.00 -8.75 -30.26
C ASN A 224 -16.16 -9.06 -29.00
N MET A 225 -16.02 -8.07 -28.10
CA MET A 225 -15.32 -8.13 -26.82
C MET A 225 -13.84 -8.58 -26.89
N TYR A 226 -13.23 -8.65 -28.07
CA TYR A 226 -11.83 -9.08 -28.21
C TYR A 226 -10.88 -8.12 -27.46
N GLY A 227 -10.89 -6.83 -27.80
CA GLY A 227 -10.05 -5.80 -27.17
C GLY A 227 -10.27 -5.67 -25.66
N PRO A 228 -11.52 -5.52 -25.18
CA PRO A 228 -11.83 -5.50 -23.75
C PRO A 228 -11.34 -6.72 -22.98
N ASN A 229 -11.51 -7.94 -23.51
CA ASN A 229 -11.06 -9.16 -22.85
C ASN A 229 -9.53 -9.26 -22.84
N GLU A 230 -8.86 -8.92 -23.93
CA GLU A 230 -7.38 -8.92 -23.98
C GLU A 230 -6.79 -7.91 -22.98
N LEU A 231 -7.40 -6.71 -22.89
CA LEU A 231 -7.00 -5.72 -21.90
C LEU A 231 -7.26 -6.19 -20.47
N ARG A 232 -8.42 -6.80 -20.19
CA ARG A 232 -8.74 -7.38 -18.87
C ARG A 232 -7.69 -8.40 -18.45
N ASP A 233 -7.26 -9.27 -19.35
CA ASP A 233 -6.29 -10.32 -19.05
C ASP A 233 -4.89 -9.74 -18.79
N LYS A 234 -4.50 -8.67 -19.49
CA LYS A 234 -3.25 -7.94 -19.19
C LYS A 234 -3.30 -7.20 -17.86
N ILE A 235 -4.45 -6.64 -17.48
CA ILE A 235 -4.64 -5.99 -16.16
C ILE A 235 -4.41 -7.00 -15.03
N TYR A 236 -4.90 -8.24 -15.17
CA TYR A 236 -4.58 -9.32 -14.22
C TYR A 236 -3.08 -9.58 -14.09
N GLY A 237 -2.34 -9.57 -15.21
CA GLY A 237 -0.88 -9.69 -15.20
C GLY A 237 -0.20 -8.57 -14.40
N ILE A 238 -0.66 -7.33 -14.57
CA ILE A 238 -0.16 -6.18 -13.80
C ILE A 238 -0.46 -6.34 -12.30
N TYR A 239 -1.61 -6.87 -11.92
CA TYR A 239 -1.91 -7.11 -10.50
C TYR A 239 -1.00 -8.16 -9.88
N GLY A 240 -0.71 -9.25 -10.60
CA GLY A 240 0.30 -10.21 -10.16
C GLY A 240 1.67 -9.55 -9.95
N ARG A 241 2.05 -8.60 -10.82
CA ARG A 241 3.28 -7.82 -10.69
C ARG A 241 3.25 -6.91 -9.45
N ILE A 242 2.14 -6.21 -9.20
CA ILE A 242 1.97 -5.34 -8.03
C ILE A 242 2.03 -6.16 -6.74
N ASP A 243 1.38 -7.31 -6.67
CA ASP A 243 1.40 -8.17 -5.49
C ASP A 243 2.80 -8.75 -5.24
N TRP A 244 3.52 -9.11 -6.30
CA TRP A 244 4.93 -9.48 -6.18
C TRP A 244 5.78 -8.32 -5.62
N LEU A 245 5.58 -7.10 -6.12
CA LEU A 245 6.29 -5.91 -5.63
C LEU A 245 6.00 -5.66 -4.16
N ARG A 246 4.73 -5.79 -3.73
CA ARG A 246 4.35 -5.69 -2.32
C ARG A 246 5.16 -6.67 -1.47
N GLY A 247 5.20 -7.94 -1.87
CA GLY A 247 5.95 -8.98 -1.17
C GLY A 247 7.45 -8.69 -1.09
N ASN A 248 8.02 -8.10 -2.15
CA ASN A 248 9.42 -7.68 -2.17
C ASN A 248 9.70 -6.54 -1.18
N TYR A 249 8.90 -5.46 -1.20
CA TYR A 249 9.09 -4.32 -0.31
C TYR A 249 8.95 -4.68 1.17
N LYS A 250 8.03 -5.60 1.50
CA LYS A 250 7.91 -6.15 2.86
C LYS A 250 9.20 -6.82 3.38
N ARG A 251 10.10 -7.22 2.48
CA ARG A 251 11.39 -7.86 2.81
C ARG A 251 12.57 -6.90 2.74
N THR A 252 12.55 -5.95 1.79
CA THR A 252 13.70 -5.11 1.45
C THR A 252 13.71 -3.73 2.14
N TYR A 253 12.69 -3.38 2.93
CA TYR A 253 12.67 -2.10 3.65
C TYR A 253 13.83 -1.97 4.67
N TRP A 254 14.31 -3.09 5.20
CA TRP A 254 15.43 -3.15 6.14
C TRP A 254 16.77 -3.33 5.41
N PRO A 255 17.86 -2.67 5.84
CA PRO A 255 17.94 -1.78 7.01
C PRO A 255 17.52 -0.33 6.71
N GLY A 256 17.59 0.10 5.44
CA GLY A 256 17.61 1.53 5.08
C GLY A 256 16.44 2.36 5.60
N ALA A 257 15.20 1.87 5.48
CA ALA A 257 14.03 2.62 5.94
C ALA A 257 14.03 2.83 7.46
N VAL A 258 14.41 1.80 8.21
CA VAL A 258 14.46 1.85 9.68
C VAL A 258 15.61 2.75 10.14
N GLU A 259 16.75 2.70 9.45
CA GLU A 259 17.91 3.55 9.75
C GLU A 259 17.56 5.03 9.57
N ASN A 260 16.92 5.39 8.45
CA ASN A 260 16.45 6.74 8.19
C ASN A 260 15.50 7.22 9.31
N ILE A 261 14.51 6.41 9.69
CA ILE A 261 13.56 6.74 10.77
C ILE A 261 14.29 7.01 12.08
N ILE A 262 15.23 6.14 12.47
CA ILE A 262 15.97 6.31 13.71
C ILE A 262 16.76 7.61 13.70
N HIS A 263 17.49 7.87 12.61
CA HIS A 263 18.31 9.07 12.46
C HIS A 263 17.46 10.34 12.46
N ASP A 264 16.38 10.38 11.69
CA ASP A 264 15.50 11.55 11.58
C ASP A 264 14.85 11.87 12.93
N VAL A 265 14.40 10.87 13.69
CA VAL A 265 13.83 11.09 15.03
C VAL A 265 14.90 11.52 16.03
N GLN A 266 16.11 10.96 15.96
CA GLN A 266 17.20 11.35 16.86
C GLN A 266 17.63 12.80 16.63
N ASP A 267 17.79 13.20 15.38
CA ASP A 267 18.28 14.52 14.99
C ASP A 267 17.21 15.61 15.08
N ASN A 268 15.93 15.23 15.20
CA ASN A 268 14.83 16.17 15.35
C ASN A 268 14.79 16.78 16.77
N GLY A 269 15.37 17.98 16.90
CA GLY A 269 15.42 18.74 18.15
C GLY A 269 14.07 19.12 18.77
N ASN A 270 12.95 18.95 18.05
CA ASN A 270 11.61 19.18 18.58
C ASN A 270 11.11 17.99 19.42
N ILE A 271 11.66 16.78 19.23
CA ILE A 271 11.22 15.57 19.93
C ILE A 271 12.10 15.37 21.18
N LYS A 272 11.59 15.81 22.32
CA LYS A 272 12.33 15.79 23.60
C LYS A 272 11.98 14.58 24.45
N GLY A 273 13.00 13.94 25.01
CA GLY A 273 12.87 12.81 25.93
C GLY A 273 12.74 11.46 25.24
N ASN A 274 13.18 10.41 25.94
CA ASN A 274 13.23 9.04 25.41
C ASN A 274 11.84 8.50 25.07
N ASP A 275 10.81 8.89 25.83
CA ASP A 275 9.45 8.41 25.58
C ASP A 275 8.85 8.97 24.29
N ALA A 276 8.99 10.28 24.05
CA ALA A 276 8.52 10.91 22.83
C ALA A 276 9.25 10.38 21.60
N LYS A 277 10.57 10.18 21.69
CA LYS A 277 11.37 9.57 20.62
C LYS A 277 10.93 8.12 20.34
N ALA A 278 10.74 7.31 21.37
CA ALA A 278 10.26 5.94 21.21
C ALA A 278 8.86 5.89 20.59
N LEU A 279 7.98 6.82 20.97
CA LEU A 279 6.63 6.94 20.41
C LEU A 279 6.66 7.34 18.94
N GLU A 280 7.53 8.27 18.55
CA GLU A 280 7.61 8.70 17.15
C GLU A 280 8.21 7.60 16.25
N ILE A 281 9.27 6.93 16.71
CA ILE A 281 9.80 5.74 16.02
C ILE A 281 8.71 4.68 15.87
N LYS A 282 7.89 4.46 16.91
CA LYS A 282 6.76 3.52 16.84
C LYS A 282 5.79 3.89 15.72
N LYS A 283 5.39 5.15 15.60
CA LYS A 283 4.45 5.58 14.56
C LYS A 283 5.02 5.33 13.16
N HIS A 284 6.29 5.68 12.93
CA HIS A 284 6.94 5.45 11.66
C HIS A 284 7.11 3.96 11.33
N LEU A 285 7.49 3.12 12.30
CA LEU A 285 7.60 1.67 12.06
C LEU A 285 6.25 1.01 11.75
N MET A 286 5.16 1.54 12.33
CA MET A 286 3.80 1.09 12.02
C MET A 286 3.33 1.55 10.64
N SER A 287 3.93 2.58 10.04
CA SER A 287 3.55 3.04 8.70
C SER A 287 4.31 2.33 7.57
N ILE A 288 5.45 1.69 7.85
CA ILE A 288 6.20 0.92 6.85
C ILE A 288 5.36 -0.25 6.33
N LEU A 289 5.41 -0.52 5.03
CA LEU A 289 4.86 -1.74 4.45
C LEU A 289 5.66 -2.97 4.91
N ASN A 290 5.22 -3.62 5.99
CA ASN A 290 5.90 -4.78 6.57
C ASN A 290 4.94 -5.69 7.36
N ASP A 291 5.38 -6.92 7.64
CA ASP A 291 4.65 -7.90 8.46
C ASP A 291 5.38 -8.22 9.78
N HIS A 292 6.30 -7.35 10.22
CA HIS A 292 7.12 -7.62 11.40
C HIS A 292 6.59 -6.91 12.65
N ILE A 293 6.92 -7.49 13.80
CA ILE A 293 6.67 -6.91 15.12
C ILE A 293 8.00 -6.43 15.67
N PHE A 294 8.00 -5.23 16.25
CA PHE A 294 9.22 -4.58 16.69
C PHE A 294 9.30 -4.36 18.19
N TYR A 295 10.51 -4.45 18.72
CA TYR A 295 10.93 -3.74 19.92
C TYR A 295 11.61 -2.43 19.55
N ILE A 296 11.32 -1.39 20.32
CA ILE A 296 11.90 -0.07 20.22
C ILE A 296 12.40 0.29 21.60
N ILE A 297 13.70 0.48 21.74
CA ILE A 297 14.36 0.74 23.01
C ILE A 297 15.11 2.07 22.87
N VAL A 298 14.75 3.06 23.68
CA VAL A 298 15.38 4.39 23.68
C VAL A 298 15.85 4.72 25.08
N TYR A 299 17.10 5.14 25.22
CA TYR A 299 17.71 5.41 26.51
C TYR A 299 18.78 6.50 26.41
N ASP A 300 19.20 7.00 27.57
CA ASP A 300 20.16 8.08 27.69
C ASP A 300 21.53 7.70 27.10
N PRO A 301 22.31 8.69 26.62
CA PRO A 301 23.58 8.44 25.96
C PRO A 301 24.59 7.92 26.99
N CYS A 302 25.05 6.69 26.76
CA CYS A 302 26.12 6.06 27.51
C CYS A 302 27.06 5.29 26.59
N GLU A 303 28.27 5.04 27.09
CA GLU A 303 29.35 4.34 26.39
C GLU A 303 29.74 3.05 27.09
N SER A 304 30.41 2.17 26.34
CA SER A 304 31.03 0.92 26.78
C SER A 304 30.07 -0.21 27.18
N TYR A 305 30.65 -1.42 27.15
CA TYR A 305 30.00 -2.63 27.65
C TYR A 305 29.77 -2.62 29.16
N GLU A 306 30.20 -1.61 29.89
CA GLU A 306 29.81 -1.48 31.30
C GLU A 306 28.34 -1.08 31.45
N ASN A 307 27.79 -0.32 30.49
CA ASN A 307 26.46 0.28 30.59
C ASN A 307 25.37 -0.45 29.82
N HIS A 308 25.73 -1.06 28.69
CA HIS A 308 24.81 -1.86 27.89
C HIS A 308 25.55 -2.94 27.09
N ALA A 309 24.85 -4.00 26.72
CA ALA A 309 25.32 -4.99 25.78
C ALA A 309 24.13 -5.64 25.04
N PHE A 310 24.34 -6.02 23.79
CA PHE A 310 23.31 -6.63 22.95
C PHE A 310 23.90 -7.82 22.20
N GLN A 311 23.13 -8.90 22.14
CA GLN A 311 23.45 -10.06 21.33
C GLN A 311 22.22 -10.49 20.54
N GLY A 312 22.35 -10.64 19.22
CA GLY A 312 21.26 -11.10 18.38
C GLY A 312 21.73 -11.37 16.96
N ASN A 313 20.78 -11.69 16.08
CA ASN A 313 21.05 -11.73 14.65
C ASN A 313 21.18 -10.30 14.10
N LYS A 314 22.30 -9.98 13.44
CA LYS A 314 22.57 -8.64 12.89
C LYS A 314 21.53 -8.19 11.86
N ASP A 315 20.81 -9.13 11.23
CA ASP A 315 19.72 -8.81 10.29
C ASP A 315 18.39 -8.50 10.99
N GLN A 316 18.32 -8.68 12.32
CA GLN A 316 17.09 -8.54 13.11
C GLN A 316 17.15 -7.39 14.11
N TYR A 317 18.32 -6.87 14.45
CA TYR A 317 18.40 -5.67 15.27
C TYR A 317 19.37 -4.65 14.69
N MET A 318 19.10 -3.39 15.01
CA MET A 318 19.93 -2.26 14.67
C MET A 318 20.11 -1.39 15.91
N VAL A 319 21.29 -0.78 16.00
CA VAL A 319 21.67 0.12 17.09
C VAL A 319 22.14 1.45 16.50
N SER A 320 21.75 2.55 17.12
CA SER A 320 22.28 3.89 16.85
C SER A 320 22.63 4.55 18.18
N PHE A 321 23.92 4.81 18.39
CA PHE A 321 24.43 5.30 19.66
C PHE A 321 24.82 6.78 19.60
N ARG A 322 24.49 7.51 20.67
CA ARG A 322 24.84 8.93 20.94
C ARG A 322 24.35 9.95 19.91
N ARG A 323 23.68 9.54 18.83
CA ARG A 323 23.09 10.45 17.85
C ARG A 323 21.90 11.19 18.46
N GLY A 324 21.85 12.51 18.26
CA GLY A 324 20.77 13.33 18.81
C GLY A 324 20.65 13.30 20.33
N GLY A 325 21.72 12.91 21.04
CA GLY A 325 21.76 12.84 22.50
C GLY A 325 21.00 11.67 23.12
N CYS A 326 20.79 10.56 22.39
CA CYS A 326 20.26 9.31 22.97
C CYS A 326 20.82 8.08 22.25
N ASN A 327 20.57 6.92 22.84
CA ASN A 327 20.82 5.61 22.24
C ASN A 327 19.49 4.97 21.83
N VAL A 328 19.45 4.35 20.65
CA VAL A 328 18.27 3.68 20.11
C VAL A 328 18.64 2.26 19.69
N VAL A 329 17.81 1.30 20.07
CA VAL A 329 17.87 -0.08 19.56
C VAL A 329 16.51 -0.47 19.04
N VAL A 330 16.46 -0.93 17.80
CA VAL A 330 15.26 -1.49 17.18
C VAL A 330 15.51 -2.95 16.86
N TYR A 331 14.62 -3.82 17.30
CA TYR A 331 14.64 -5.25 16.99
C TYR A 331 13.36 -5.64 16.26
N ARG A 332 13.45 -6.53 15.27
CA ARG A 332 12.31 -7.14 14.56
C ARG A 332 12.30 -8.66 14.76
N SER A 333 11.13 -9.21 15.05
CA SER A 333 10.92 -10.66 15.04
C SER A 333 10.31 -11.11 13.72
N TYR A 334 10.79 -12.25 13.20
CA TYR A 334 10.21 -12.89 12.01
C TYR A 334 9.07 -13.84 12.36
N HIS A 335 9.09 -14.46 13.54
CA HIS A 335 8.20 -15.58 13.85
C HIS A 335 7.15 -15.28 14.91
N PHE A 336 7.22 -14.15 15.63
CA PHE A 336 6.29 -13.87 16.72
C PHE A 336 4.81 -13.92 16.32
N LEU A 337 4.45 -13.48 15.11
CA LEU A 337 3.07 -13.54 14.62
C LEU A 337 2.49 -14.96 14.53
N HIS A 338 3.37 -15.96 14.41
CA HIS A 338 3.07 -17.37 14.24
C HIS A 338 3.29 -18.18 15.53
N CYS A 339 3.72 -17.54 16.62
CA CYS A 339 3.87 -18.20 17.92
C CYS A 339 2.50 -18.48 18.55
N ASP A 340 2.39 -19.63 19.21
CA ASP A 340 1.24 -19.96 20.06
C ASP A 340 1.40 -19.33 21.46
N GLY A 341 0.32 -19.36 22.26
CA GLY A 341 0.33 -18.80 23.62
C GLY A 341 1.37 -19.48 24.52
N ASN A 342 1.59 -20.78 24.35
CA ASN A 342 2.55 -21.55 25.15
C ASN A 342 4.00 -21.07 24.93
N ALA A 343 4.38 -20.71 23.70
CA ALA A 343 5.67 -20.11 23.44
C ALA A 343 5.82 -18.77 24.18
N ILE A 344 4.80 -17.91 24.12
CA ILE A 344 4.82 -16.60 24.80
C ILE A 344 4.98 -16.75 26.32
N ASP A 345 4.24 -17.68 26.94
CA ASP A 345 4.38 -17.92 28.38
C ASP A 345 5.76 -18.49 28.73
N ARG A 346 6.32 -19.35 27.87
CA ARG A 346 7.66 -19.91 28.06
C ARG A 346 8.76 -18.83 28.02
N ILE A 347 8.75 -17.91 27.06
CA ILE A 347 9.78 -16.84 27.04
C ILE A 347 9.66 -15.95 28.27
N LYS A 348 8.43 -15.67 28.69
CA LYS A 348 8.16 -14.89 29.90
C LYS A 348 8.76 -15.57 31.13
N ASP A 349 8.44 -16.84 31.36
CA ASP A 349 8.98 -17.59 32.50
C ASP A 349 10.51 -17.69 32.48
N GLN A 350 11.10 -17.89 31.29
CA GLN A 350 12.55 -17.95 31.12
C GLN A 350 13.24 -16.61 31.41
N VAL A 351 12.69 -15.50 30.91
CA VAL A 351 13.20 -14.16 31.20
C VAL A 351 13.02 -13.83 32.68
N GLU A 352 11.86 -14.18 33.28
CA GLU A 352 11.59 -14.02 34.72
C GLU A 352 12.57 -14.80 35.59
N SER A 353 12.98 -16.00 35.16
CA SER A 353 14.01 -16.78 35.87
C SER A 353 15.37 -16.06 35.94
N CYS A 354 15.63 -15.12 35.01
CA CYS A 354 16.85 -14.32 34.99
C CYS A 354 16.83 -13.12 35.94
N ARG A 355 15.71 -12.87 36.64
CA ARG A 355 15.52 -11.70 37.50
C ARG A 355 16.58 -11.58 38.60
N HIS A 356 17.09 -12.70 39.10
CA HIS A 356 18.09 -12.75 40.16
C HIS A 356 19.21 -13.76 39.85
N GLY A 357 20.46 -13.38 40.11
CA GLY A 357 21.58 -14.31 40.19
C GLY A 357 22.14 -14.84 38.87
N VAL A 358 21.52 -14.51 37.73
CA VAL A 358 22.02 -14.85 36.38
C VAL A 358 23.02 -13.82 35.86
N ILE A 359 22.74 -12.52 36.04
CA ILE A 359 23.63 -11.44 35.61
C ILE A 359 24.77 -11.29 36.62
N LYS A 360 25.96 -11.77 36.26
CA LYS A 360 27.17 -11.69 37.09
C LYS A 360 28.39 -11.40 36.22
N GLY A 361 29.29 -10.53 36.66
CA GLY A 361 30.47 -10.19 35.86
C GLY A 361 31.52 -9.36 36.59
N ARG A 362 32.65 -9.13 35.89
CA ARG A 362 33.78 -8.27 36.30
C ARG A 362 33.70 -6.92 35.60
N GLY A 363 32.61 -6.19 35.82
CA GLY A 363 32.36 -4.86 35.26
C GLY A 363 31.86 -4.81 33.81
N SER A 364 32.25 -5.73 32.93
CA SER A 364 31.75 -5.78 31.54
C SER A 364 30.48 -6.63 31.38
N LEU A 365 29.53 -6.15 30.56
CA LEU A 365 28.32 -6.86 30.16
C LEU A 365 28.45 -7.60 28.82
N GLU A 366 29.56 -7.44 28.09
CA GLU A 366 29.71 -7.87 26.68
C GLU A 366 29.23 -9.29 26.40
N ASP A 367 29.69 -10.26 27.18
CA ASP A 367 29.37 -11.68 26.98
C ASP A 367 28.04 -12.13 27.61
N ILE A 368 27.46 -11.33 28.48
CA ILE A 368 26.31 -11.72 29.31
C ILE A 368 25.04 -11.95 28.45
N PRO A 369 24.66 -11.06 27.51
CA PRO A 369 23.52 -11.31 26.63
C PRO A 369 23.64 -12.60 25.83
N GLY A 370 24.84 -12.94 25.35
CA GLY A 370 25.09 -14.21 24.64
C GLY A 370 24.92 -15.42 25.55
N MET A 371 25.46 -15.37 26.76
CA MET A 371 25.23 -16.41 27.77
C MET A 371 23.74 -16.60 28.09
N ILE A 372 22.98 -15.51 28.27
CA ILE A 372 21.54 -15.57 28.56
C ILE A 372 20.79 -16.21 27.39
N ARG A 373 21.05 -15.77 26.16
CA ARG A 373 20.44 -16.33 24.95
C ARG A 373 20.73 -17.83 24.81
N ASP A 374 21.96 -18.25 25.07
CA ASP A 374 22.39 -19.61 24.79
C ASP A 374 22.02 -20.61 25.91
N LYS A 375 21.88 -20.13 27.16
CA LYS A 375 21.69 -21.01 28.34
C LYS A 375 20.39 -20.81 29.12
N HIS A 376 19.74 -19.66 29.01
CA HIS A 376 18.61 -19.31 29.88
C HIS A 376 17.31 -19.07 29.10
N VAL A 377 17.37 -18.44 27.92
CA VAL A 377 16.17 -18.08 27.15
C VAL A 377 16.23 -18.74 25.77
N SER A 378 15.47 -19.81 25.60
CA SER A 378 15.43 -20.58 24.36
C SER A 378 14.60 -19.89 23.27
N TYR A 379 14.94 -20.12 22.00
CA TYR A 379 14.23 -19.55 20.84
C TYR A 379 14.25 -18.01 20.76
N THR A 380 15.28 -17.41 21.36
CA THR A 380 15.50 -15.97 21.35
C THR A 380 16.41 -15.54 20.19
N GLY A 381 15.93 -14.59 19.39
CA GLY A 381 16.70 -13.95 18.31
C GLY A 381 17.50 -12.72 18.77
N PHE A 382 17.19 -12.19 19.96
CA PHE A 382 17.82 -10.99 20.51
C PHE A 382 17.77 -10.95 22.03
N VAL A 383 18.88 -10.65 22.69
CA VAL A 383 18.97 -10.30 24.11
C VAL A 383 19.67 -8.96 24.25
N GLY A 384 19.08 -8.06 25.03
CA GLY A 384 19.67 -6.78 25.42
C GLY A 384 19.74 -6.64 26.92
N LEU A 385 20.85 -6.09 27.41
CA LEU A 385 21.04 -5.66 28.79
C LEU A 385 21.41 -4.19 28.79
N ILE A 386 20.69 -3.38 29.57
CA ILE A 386 20.94 -1.93 29.70
C ILE A 386 20.81 -1.56 31.19
N LYS A 387 21.75 -0.82 31.77
CA LYS A 387 21.59 -0.33 33.14
C LYS A 387 20.33 0.54 33.25
N LYS A 388 19.55 0.31 34.30
CA LYS A 388 18.26 1.00 34.52
C LYS A 388 18.40 2.51 34.73
N GLU A 389 19.56 2.96 35.19
CA GLU A 389 19.84 4.38 35.45
C GLU A 389 19.82 5.26 34.18
N HIS A 390 19.97 4.67 32.99
CA HIS A 390 19.95 5.39 31.70
C HIS A 390 18.53 5.69 31.18
N ASN A 391 17.54 5.85 32.07
CA ASN A 391 16.17 6.25 31.72
C ASN A 391 15.58 5.47 30.51
N VAL A 392 15.64 4.15 30.59
CA VAL A 392 15.27 3.25 29.48
C VAL A 392 13.76 3.25 29.25
N VAL A 393 13.37 3.51 28.00
CA VAL A 393 11.99 3.38 27.52
C VAL A 393 11.92 2.25 26.49
N ILE A 394 10.96 1.34 26.67
CA ILE A 394 10.68 0.26 25.74
C ILE A 394 9.25 0.42 25.21
N ARG A 395 9.11 0.38 23.87
CA ARG A 395 7.83 0.34 23.18
C ARG A 395 7.81 -0.79 22.15
N SER A 396 6.61 -1.18 21.75
CA SER A 396 6.37 -2.18 20.73
C SER A 396 5.54 -1.60 19.57
N ALA A 397 5.85 -2.03 18.34
CA ALA A 397 5.09 -1.69 17.12
C ALA A 397 4.52 -2.96 16.47
N ASN A 398 3.37 -2.84 15.82
CA ASN A 398 2.61 -3.93 15.19
C ASN A 398 2.20 -5.07 16.14
N SER A 399 2.24 -4.81 17.44
CA SER A 399 2.09 -5.78 18.53
C SER A 399 0.63 -6.04 18.93
N TYR A 400 -0.24 -6.29 17.95
CA TYR A 400 -1.70 -6.40 18.15
C TYR A 400 -2.12 -7.58 19.04
N LYS A 401 -1.30 -8.64 19.11
CA LYS A 401 -1.58 -9.85 19.92
C LYS A 401 -0.87 -9.84 21.29
N ALA A 402 0.08 -8.94 21.51
CA ALA A 402 0.88 -8.90 22.73
C ALA A 402 1.36 -7.48 23.00
N GLU A 403 0.70 -6.77 23.90
CA GLU A 403 1.02 -5.37 24.25
C GLU A 403 2.51 -5.17 24.57
N TRP A 404 3.15 -6.18 25.17
CA TRP A 404 4.56 -6.20 25.57
C TRP A 404 5.56 -6.35 24.42
N GLY A 405 5.12 -6.54 23.17
CA GLY A 405 6.00 -6.67 22.00
C GLY A 405 6.45 -8.11 21.71
N PRO A 406 7.47 -8.30 20.84
CA PRO A 406 7.84 -9.60 20.31
C PRO A 406 8.74 -10.40 21.29
N GLY A 407 8.31 -10.55 22.55
CA GLY A 407 9.07 -11.24 23.59
C GLY A 407 8.69 -10.81 25.01
N TRP A 408 9.69 -10.69 25.90
CA TRP A 408 9.48 -10.22 27.27
C TRP A 408 10.65 -9.36 27.76
N TRP A 409 10.38 -8.44 28.67
CA TRP A 409 11.41 -7.64 29.31
C TRP A 409 11.10 -7.37 30.77
N ILE A 410 12.15 -7.30 31.60
CA ILE A 410 12.05 -7.14 33.05
C ILE A 410 13.15 -6.21 33.58
N THR A 411 12.96 -5.72 34.81
CA THR A 411 14.09 -5.27 35.63
C THR A 411 14.70 -6.46 36.36
N ALA A 412 15.97 -6.75 36.10
CA ALA A 412 16.76 -7.80 36.73
C ALA A 412 17.89 -7.23 37.58
N LYS A 413 18.30 -7.95 38.64
CA LYS A 413 19.42 -7.58 39.50
C LYS A 413 20.69 -8.30 39.08
N GLY A 414 21.75 -7.54 38.80
CA GLY A 414 23.09 -8.04 38.54
C GLY A 414 24.01 -7.89 39.74
N LYS A 415 24.93 -8.84 39.92
CA LYS A 415 25.97 -8.80 40.96
C LYS A 415 27.35 -8.67 40.31
N PHE A 416 28.07 -7.61 40.66
CA PHE A 416 29.41 -7.35 40.13
C PHE A 416 30.43 -7.36 41.23
N TYR A 417 31.66 -7.75 40.86
CA TYR A 417 32.78 -7.79 41.76
C TYR A 417 34.01 -7.17 41.12
N ARG A 418 34.78 -6.44 41.93
CA ARG A 418 36.08 -5.89 41.56
C ARG A 418 37.17 -6.71 42.26
N ASP A 419 38.16 -7.16 41.49
CA ASP A 419 39.33 -7.80 42.09
C ASP A 419 40.11 -6.77 42.92
N PRO A 420 40.56 -7.12 44.13
CA PRO A 420 41.31 -6.20 44.96
C PRO A 420 42.61 -5.77 44.28
N ILE A 421 42.97 -4.49 44.42
CA ILE A 421 44.20 -3.90 43.87
C ILE A 421 45.45 -4.64 44.38
N ASN A 422 45.35 -5.30 45.55
CA ASN A 422 46.39 -6.14 46.12
C ASN A 422 45.80 -7.47 46.63
N PRO A 423 46.25 -8.64 46.13
CA PRO A 423 45.72 -9.95 46.52
C PRO A 423 45.78 -10.28 48.02
N SER A 424 46.64 -9.59 48.79
CA SER A 424 46.80 -9.80 50.23
C SER A 424 45.75 -9.11 51.11
N TRP A 425 44.84 -8.31 50.54
CA TRP A 425 43.88 -7.48 51.29
C TRP A 425 42.48 -8.11 51.43
N GLY A 426 42.29 -9.32 50.89
CA GLY A 426 41.26 -10.28 51.32
C GLY A 426 39.78 -9.96 51.06
N LEU A 427 39.42 -8.75 50.62
CA LEU A 427 38.03 -8.37 50.40
C LEU A 427 37.78 -8.00 48.94
N ARG A 428 36.86 -8.72 48.29
CA ARG A 428 36.30 -8.34 46.99
C ARG A 428 35.17 -7.35 47.24
N ASP A 429 35.23 -6.20 46.59
CA ASP A 429 34.11 -5.26 46.60
C ASP A 429 33.01 -5.84 45.73
N GLU A 430 31.87 -6.17 46.35
CA GLU A 430 30.65 -6.63 45.66
C GLU A 430 29.61 -5.51 45.68
N TRP A 431 28.96 -5.27 44.55
CA TRP A 431 27.83 -4.36 44.46
C TRP A 431 26.72 -4.93 43.57
N GLU A 432 25.49 -4.45 43.81
CA GLU A 432 24.32 -4.80 43.02
C GLU A 432 23.91 -3.64 42.12
N GLU A 433 23.56 -3.96 40.88
CA GLU A 433 23.02 -3.01 39.91
C GLU A 433 21.71 -3.54 39.31
N ASN A 434 20.85 -2.62 38.87
CA ASN A 434 19.60 -2.96 38.20
C ASN A 434 19.74 -2.79 36.69
N PHE A 435 19.34 -3.82 35.94
CA PHE A 435 19.36 -3.84 34.49
C PHE A 435 17.96 -4.01 33.95
N ILE A 436 17.71 -3.40 32.80
CA ILE A 436 16.62 -3.79 31.92
C ILE A 436 17.13 -4.93 31.05
N LEU A 437 16.58 -6.12 31.27
CA LEU A 437 16.79 -7.30 30.44
C LEU A 437 15.65 -7.40 29.45
N VAL A 438 15.98 -7.43 28.16
CA VAL A 438 15.03 -7.60 27.06
C VAL A 438 15.39 -8.86 26.30
N ALA A 439 14.42 -9.74 26.06
CA ALA A 439 14.58 -10.87 25.17
C ALA A 439 13.49 -10.86 24.09
N GLY A 440 13.91 -10.93 22.84
CA GLY A 440 13.04 -11.00 21.67
C GLY A 440 12.99 -12.40 21.07
N PHE A 441 11.79 -12.86 20.73
CA PHE A 441 11.58 -14.07 19.95
C PHE A 441 12.18 -13.93 18.56
N HIS A 442 12.82 -14.99 18.07
CA HIS A 442 13.35 -15.05 16.71
C HIS A 442 12.33 -14.61 15.64
#